data_AF-A0A931T162-F1
#
_entry.id   AF-A0A931T162-F1
#
_cell.length_a   1.000
_cell.length_b   1.000
_cell.length_c   1.000
_cell.angle_alpha   90.00
_cell.angle_beta   90.00
_cell.angle_gamma   90.00
#
_symmetry.space_group_name_H-M   'P 1'
#
loop_
_entity.id
_entity.type
_entity.pdbx_description
1 polymer ?
#
loop_
_entity_poly.entity_id
_entity_poly.type
_entity_poly.pdbx_seq_one_letter_code
_entity_poly.pdbx_strand_id
1 'polypeptide(L)'
;TTVEGLGTPDRLHPIQEAFRDHHGLQCGFCTPGFLMTTIAFLDETPDPDDGQIREALAGNLCRCTGYQGIVEAVRDAAQRLKTAKRQRDNAKTR
;
A
#
# COMPACT_ATOMS: atom_id res chain seq x y z
N THR A 1 -0.39 -11.98 -9.06
CA THR A 1 0.57 -10.86 -9.26
C THR A 1 1.65 -10.93 -8.20
N THR A 2 2.88 -10.56 -8.52
CA THR A 2 4.00 -10.39 -7.58
C THR A 2 4.44 -8.92 -7.55
N VAL A 3 5.42 -8.57 -6.71
CA VAL A 3 5.85 -7.16 -6.53
C VAL A 3 6.37 -6.53 -7.83
N GLU A 4 6.98 -7.33 -8.70
CA GLU A 4 7.52 -6.92 -10.00
C GLU A 4 6.43 -6.46 -10.97
N GLY A 5 5.18 -6.92 -10.77
CA GLY A 5 4.05 -6.60 -11.63
C GLY A 5 3.22 -5.40 -11.19
N LEU A 6 3.59 -4.69 -10.12
CA LEU A 6 2.75 -3.63 -9.55
C LEU A 6 2.84 -2.30 -10.30
N GLY A 7 4.02 -1.97 -10.79
CA GLY A 7 4.30 -0.71 -11.46
C GLY A 7 5.58 -0.83 -12.28
N THR A 8 6.03 0.30 -12.79
CA THR A 8 7.31 0.42 -13.51
C THR A 8 8.24 1.38 -12.76
N PRO A 9 9.54 1.40 -13.07
CA PRO A 9 10.48 2.36 -12.48
C PRO A 9 10.03 3.82 -12.65
N ASP A 10 9.39 4.15 -13.78
CA ASP A 10 8.90 5.50 -14.07
C ASP A 10 7.49 5.77 -13.54
N ARG A 11 6.74 4.72 -13.20
CA ARG A 11 5.36 4.82 -12.76
C ARG A 11 5.04 3.74 -11.72
N LEU A 12 5.29 4.11 -10.47
CA LEU A 12 4.99 3.25 -9.33
C LEU A 12 3.48 3.07 -9.15
N HIS A 13 3.11 1.92 -8.58
CA HIS A 13 1.77 1.74 -8.04
C HIS A 13 1.52 2.70 -6.86
N PRO A 14 0.30 3.21 -6.64
CA PRO A 14 0.00 4.10 -5.49
C PRO A 14 0.43 3.55 -4.13
N ILE A 15 0.38 2.22 -3.95
CA ILE A 15 0.90 1.55 -2.73
C ILE A 15 2.43 1.65 -2.66
N GLN A 16 3.14 1.46 -3.76
CA GLN A 16 4.62 1.60 -3.79
C GLN A 16 5.03 3.05 -3.51
N GLU A 17 4.31 4.04 -4.05
CA GLU A 17 4.56 5.45 -3.77
C GLU A 17 4.34 5.77 -2.29
N ALA A 18 3.23 5.31 -1.70
CA ALA A 18 2.95 5.54 -0.28
C ALA A 18 4.04 4.94 0.62
N PHE A 19 4.51 3.72 0.35
CA PHE A 19 5.60 3.12 1.10
C PHE A 19 6.92 3.90 0.98
N ARG A 20 7.20 4.47 -0.20
CA ARG A 20 8.34 5.36 -0.39
C ARG A 20 8.19 6.65 0.42
N ASP A 21 7.03 7.30 0.34
CA ASP A 21 6.82 8.63 0.88
C ASP A 21 6.70 8.63 2.42
N HIS A 22 6.21 7.54 3.03
CA HIS A 22 6.07 7.37 4.48
C HIS A 22 7.20 6.58 5.15
N HIS A 23 8.33 6.39 4.46
CA HIS A 23 9.46 5.60 4.96
C HIS A 23 9.02 4.20 5.46
N GLY A 24 8.08 3.57 4.73
CA GLY A 24 7.56 2.23 5.01
C GLY A 24 8.57 1.11 4.73
N LEU A 25 9.83 1.45 4.41
CA LEU A 25 10.92 0.50 4.21
C LEU A 25 12.27 1.07 4.66
N GLN A 26 13.20 0.16 4.96
CA GLN A 26 14.61 0.48 5.18
C GLN A 26 15.48 -0.50 4.39
N CYS A 27 15.79 -1.68 4.95
CA CYS A 27 16.59 -2.69 4.26
C CYS A 27 15.89 -3.30 3.03
N GLY A 28 14.58 -3.09 2.88
CA GLY A 28 13.79 -3.53 1.73
C GLY A 28 13.40 -5.02 1.72
N PHE A 29 14.00 -5.86 2.57
CA PHE A 29 13.81 -7.31 2.51
C PHE A 29 12.35 -7.76 2.68
N CYS A 30 11.63 -7.18 3.64
CA CYS A 30 10.22 -7.51 3.88
C CYS A 30 9.26 -6.77 2.94
N THR A 31 9.72 -5.74 2.22
CA THR A 31 8.87 -4.82 1.46
C THR A 31 7.99 -5.54 0.43
N PRO A 32 8.47 -6.52 -0.36
CA PRO A 32 7.61 -7.26 -1.28
C PRO A 32 6.39 -7.90 -0.61
N GLY A 33 6.57 -8.53 0.56
CA GLY A 33 5.48 -9.15 1.33
C GLY A 33 4.45 -8.13 1.78
N PHE A 34 4.90 -7.02 2.39
CA PHE A 34 4.02 -5.94 2.81
C PHE A 34 3.23 -5.32 1.66
N LEU A 35 3.86 -5.05 0.52
CA LEU A 35 3.19 -4.47 -0.65
C LEU A 35 2.09 -5.41 -1.18
N MET A 36 2.39 -6.70 -1.28
CA MET A 36 1.42 -7.68 -1.78
C MET A 36 0.26 -7.91 -0.81
N THR A 37 0.53 -8.01 0.49
CA THR A 37 -0.53 -8.10 1.51
C THR A 37 -1.40 -6.84 1.51
N THR A 38 -0.80 -5.65 1.39
CA THR A 38 -1.54 -4.38 1.32
C THR A 38 -2.49 -4.34 0.12
N ILE A 39 -2.07 -4.86 -1.04
CA ILE A 39 -2.94 -4.93 -2.22
C ILE A 39 -4.16 -5.79 -1.96
N ALA A 40 -3.94 -7.02 -1.50
CA ALA A 40 -5.04 -7.96 -1.24
C ALA A 40 -5.98 -7.39 -0.17
N PHE A 41 -5.42 -6.83 0.90
CA PHE A 41 -6.19 -6.23 1.99
C PHE A 41 -7.04 -5.04 1.54
N LEU A 42 -6.48 -4.09 0.78
CA LEU A 42 -7.19 -2.87 0.36
C LEU A 42 -8.20 -3.11 -0.76
N ASP A 43 -8.11 -4.22 -1.49
CA ASP A 43 -9.14 -4.64 -2.45
C ASP A 43 -10.44 -5.02 -1.72
N GLU A 44 -10.32 -5.70 -0.58
CA GLU A 44 -11.43 -6.12 0.26
C GLU A 44 -11.88 -5.04 1.27
N THR A 45 -10.92 -4.26 1.79
CA THR A 45 -11.14 -3.23 2.82
C THR A 45 -10.61 -1.86 2.35
N PRO A 46 -11.38 -1.11 1.54
CA PRO A 46 -10.89 0.13 0.93
C PRO A 46 -10.74 1.31 1.89
N ASP A 47 -11.31 1.25 3.10
CA ASP A 47 -11.26 2.30 4.12
C ASP A 47 -10.94 1.73 5.50
N PRO A 48 -9.73 1.18 5.69
CA PRO A 48 -9.39 0.50 6.92
C PRO A 48 -9.07 1.49 8.04
N ASP A 49 -9.40 1.12 9.26
CA ASP A 49 -8.82 1.72 10.45
C ASP A 49 -7.44 1.14 10.78
N ASP A 50 -6.77 1.78 11.73
CA ASP A 50 -5.44 1.45 12.20
C ASP A 50 -5.30 0.05 12.82
N GLY A 51 -6.36 -0.45 13.45
CA GLY A 51 -6.40 -1.80 14.02
C GLY A 51 -6.48 -2.84 12.91
N GLN A 52 -7.36 -2.63 11.94
CA GLN A 52 -7.51 -3.49 10.77
C GLN A 52 -6.22 -3.56 9.95
N ILE A 53 -5.53 -2.43 9.75
CA ILE A 53 -4.22 -2.41 9.07
C ILE A 53 -3.22 -3.29 9.82
N ARG A 54 -3.12 -3.15 11.15
CA ARG A 54 -2.15 -3.91 11.95
C ARG A 54 -2.44 -5.41 11.91
N GLU A 55 -3.70 -5.80 12.01
CA GLU A 55 -4.11 -7.20 11.94
C GLU A 55 -3.79 -7.80 10.57
N ALA A 56 -4.17 -7.11 9.48
CA ALA A 56 -3.90 -7.56 8.12
C ALA A 56 -2.41 -7.76 7.84
N LEU A 57 -1.55 -6.96 8.48
CA LEU A 57 -0.11 -7.00 8.30
C LEU A 57 0.62 -7.94 9.27
N ALA A 58 -0.05 -8.53 10.26
CA ALA A 58 0.58 -9.31 11.33
C ALA A 58 1.39 -10.52 10.84
N GLY A 59 1.05 -11.06 9.66
CA GLY A 59 1.79 -12.13 9.00
C GLY A 59 3.12 -11.71 8.36
N ASN A 60 3.41 -10.41 8.26
CA ASN A 60 4.65 -9.88 7.68
C ASN A 60 5.55 -9.31 8.76
N LEU A 61 6.73 -9.91 8.94
CA LEU A 61 7.68 -9.48 9.96
C LEU A 61 8.66 -8.44 9.38
N CYS A 62 8.84 -7.34 10.11
CA CYS A 62 9.85 -6.33 9.82
C CYS A 62 10.79 -6.15 11.02
N ARG A 63 12.10 -6.13 10.76
CA ARG A 63 13.10 -5.86 11.80
C ARG A 63 13.58 -4.41 11.86
N CYS A 64 13.31 -3.62 10.82
CA CYS A 64 13.96 -2.32 10.63
C CYS A 64 13.04 -1.13 10.95
N THR A 65 11.79 -1.14 10.48
CA THR A 65 10.93 0.05 10.48
C THR A 65 10.25 0.35 11.81
N GLY A 66 10.06 -0.65 12.68
CA GLY A 66 9.17 -0.51 13.84
C GLY A 66 7.68 -0.36 13.48
N TYR A 67 7.29 -0.71 12.25
CA TYR A 67 5.93 -0.77 11.71
C TYR A 67 5.17 0.54 11.52
N GLN A 68 5.50 1.65 12.19
CA GLN A 68 4.68 2.86 12.07
C GLN A 68 4.63 3.45 10.65
N GLY A 69 5.78 3.62 10.00
CA GLY A 69 5.81 4.10 8.61
C GLY A 69 5.09 3.16 7.62
N ILE A 70 5.00 1.86 7.94
CA ILE A 70 4.23 0.89 7.15
C ILE A 70 2.73 1.14 7.33
N VAL A 71 2.26 1.32 8.57
CA VAL A 71 0.84 1.60 8.85
C VAL A 71 0.41 2.94 8.21
N GLU A 72 1.24 3.97 8.32
CA GLU A 72 1.03 5.27 7.68
C GLU A 72 0.96 5.13 6.16
N ALA A 73 1.86 4.36 5.55
CA ALA A 73 1.86 4.06 4.12
C ALA A 73 0.58 3.36 3.66
N VAL A 74 0.08 2.37 4.41
CA VAL A 74 -1.17 1.68 4.05
C VAL A 74 -2.37 2.63 4.13
N ARG A 75 -2.42 3.47 5.18
CA ARG A 75 -3.50 4.46 5.35
C ARG A 75 -3.53 5.45 4.19
N ASP A 76 -2.38 5.97 3.80
CA ASP A 76 -2.26 6.88 2.65
C ASP A 76 -2.60 6.16 1.33
N ALA A 77 -2.09 4.95 1.13
CA ALA A 77 -2.39 4.16 -0.06
C ALA A 77 -3.91 3.95 -0.26
N ALA A 78 -4.66 3.70 0.82
CA ALA A 78 -6.12 3.61 0.76
C ALA A 78 -6.76 4.90 0.21
N GLN A 79 -6.30 6.07 0.66
CA GLN A 79 -6.79 7.36 0.16
C GLN A 79 -6.41 7.62 -1.30
N ARG A 80 -5.17 7.29 -1.68
CA ARG A 80 -4.70 7.40 -3.08
C ARG A 80 -5.52 6.52 -4.03
N LEU A 81 -5.80 5.28 -3.64
CA LEU A 81 -6.59 4.34 -4.44
C LEU A 81 -8.04 4.81 -4.62
N LYS A 82 -8.68 5.32 -3.56
CA LYS A 82 -10.01 5.94 -3.66
C LYS A 82 -10.02 7.11 -4.62
N THR A 83 -9.02 7.98 -4.53
CA THR A 83 -8.89 9.17 -5.40
C THR A 83 -8.71 8.75 -6.85
N ALA A 84 -7.82 7.81 -7.13
CA ALA A 84 -7.59 7.26 -8.46
C ALA A 84 -8.85 6.59 -9.04
N LYS A 85 -9.61 5.84 -8.22
CA LYS A 85 -10.88 5.24 -8.63
C LYS A 85 -11.90 6.31 -9.04
N ARG A 86 -12.12 7.34 -8.21
CA ARG A 86 -13.02 8.46 -8.50
C ARG A 86 -12.64 9.20 -9.78
N GLN A 87 -11.36 9.44 -10.01
CA GLN A 87 -10.88 10.10 -11.23
C GLN A 87 -11.17 9.26 -12.48
N ARG A 88 -10.93 7.94 -12.43
CA ARG A 88 -11.26 7.02 -13.54
C ARG A 88 -12.75 6.99 -13.80
N ASP A 89 -13.58 6.96 -12.76
CA ASP A 89 -15.04 6.91 -12.90
C ASP A 89 -15.56 8.21 -13.54
N ASN A 90 -15.09 9.37 -13.08
CA ASN A 90 -15.44 10.68 -13.66
C ASN A 90 -15.00 10.81 -15.13
N ALA A 91 -13.87 10.23 -15.51
CA ALA A 91 -13.38 10.25 -16.89
C ALA A 91 -14.21 9.38 -17.84
N LYS A 92 -14.89 8.34 -17.33
CA LYS A 92 -15.78 7.47 -18.13
C LYS A 92 -17.16 8.07 -18.38
N THR A 93 -17.58 9.02 -17.55
CA THR A 93 -18.89 9.70 -17.66
C THR A 93 -18.84 10.94 -18.56
N ARG A 94 -17.66 11.32 -19.04
CA ARG A 94 -17.43 12.41 -20.01
C ARG A 94 -17.20 11.83 -21.40
#